data_AF-A0A5J4W8H4-F1
#
_entry.id   AF-A0A5J4W8H4-F1
#
_cell.length_a   1.000
_cell.length_b   1.000
_cell.length_c   1.000
_cell.angle_alpha   90.00
_cell.angle_beta   90.00
_cell.angle_gamma   90.00
#
_symmetry.space_group_name_H-M   'P 1'
#
loop_
_entity.id
_entity.type
_entity.pdbx_description
1 polymer ?
#
loop_
_entity_poly.entity_id
_entity_poly.type
_entity_poly.pdbx_seq_one_letter_code
_entity_poly.pdbx_strand_id
1 'polypeptide(L)'
;MSLQFIPTLAANIILELVFPVTNTFVFRNVHTPLNSCSDRLHHLRKQTGLVWRRKQGKNAPIFQSRIENTKIMEILLLLAERTWACAEQLSRENSTNEAHKTQHALARYKKAELHARRLRDACAVSADPETLTEARAYFDWIAGNLALKVNNWRLALCNFLYIRVFLQLLGNVGSSSHRAFLMRMFQDVDQKIQYFVMN
;
A
#
# COMPACT_ATOMS: atom_id res chain seq x y z
N MET A 1 1.43 31.83 -25.18
CA MET A 1 2.14 31.16 -24.08
C MET A 1 1.47 29.82 -23.83
N SER A 2 1.72 28.89 -24.74
CA SER A 2 1.29 27.50 -24.67
C SER A 2 2.52 26.66 -24.37
N LEU A 3 2.27 25.43 -23.87
CA LEU A 3 3.20 24.32 -23.64
C LEU A 3 3.68 24.25 -22.17
N GLN A 4 3.44 23.19 -21.37
CA GLN A 4 3.03 21.83 -21.70
C GLN A 4 2.07 21.26 -20.64
N PHE A 5 0.85 20.96 -21.09
CA PHE A 5 -0.01 19.93 -20.52
C PHE A 5 0.79 18.61 -20.57
N ILE A 6 1.32 18.15 -19.44
CA ILE A 6 1.94 16.82 -19.35
C ILE A 6 0.80 15.80 -19.49
N PRO A 7 0.89 14.86 -20.45
CA PRO A 7 -0.24 14.05 -20.87
C PRO A 7 -0.60 13.02 -19.81
N THR A 8 -1.87 13.01 -19.40
CA THR A 8 -2.68 11.79 -19.19
C THR A 8 -1.95 10.57 -18.60
N LEU A 9 -1.36 10.72 -17.42
CA LEU A 9 -0.74 9.61 -16.67
C LEU A 9 -1.42 9.36 -15.32
N ALA A 10 -2.56 9.99 -15.05
CA ALA A 10 -2.93 10.37 -13.67
C ALA A 10 -4.16 9.68 -13.06
N ALA A 11 -4.77 8.66 -13.69
CA ALA A 11 -5.98 8.02 -13.11
C ALA A 11 -5.74 6.58 -12.63
N ASN A 12 -4.50 6.12 -12.60
CA ASN A 12 -4.27 4.68 -12.51
C ASN A 12 -2.97 4.27 -11.80
N ILE A 13 -2.10 5.16 -11.30
CA ILE A 13 -0.73 4.74 -10.98
C ILE A 13 -0.65 3.76 -9.79
N ILE A 14 -1.45 3.90 -8.73
CA ILE A 14 -1.34 2.99 -7.57
C ILE A 14 -2.03 1.65 -7.88
N LEU A 15 -3.08 1.65 -8.69
CA LEU A 15 -3.80 0.43 -9.10
C LEU A 15 -3.21 -0.26 -10.35
N GLU A 16 -2.60 0.47 -11.28
CA GLU A 16 -1.92 -0.02 -12.49
C GLU A 16 -0.45 -0.35 -12.29
N LEU A 17 0.35 0.32 -11.43
CA LEU A 17 1.75 -0.12 -11.17
C LEU A 17 1.82 -1.47 -10.45
N VAL A 18 0.72 -1.84 -9.82
CA VAL A 18 0.47 -3.17 -9.27
C VAL A 18 0.22 -4.21 -10.38
N PHE A 19 -0.24 -3.79 -11.56
CA PHE A 19 -0.95 -4.63 -12.52
C PHE A 19 -0.09 -5.36 -13.57
N PRO A 20 1.08 -4.89 -14.07
CA PRO A 20 1.75 -5.60 -15.16
C PRO A 20 2.56 -6.82 -14.68
N VAL A 21 2.60 -7.13 -13.39
CA VAL A 21 3.44 -8.25 -12.89
C VAL A 21 2.68 -9.55 -12.72
N THR A 22 1.37 -9.55 -12.43
CA THR A 22 0.57 -10.77 -12.44
C THR A 22 -0.91 -10.39 -12.50
N ASN A 23 -1.65 -11.06 -13.38
CA ASN A 23 -3.09 -10.92 -13.62
C ASN A 23 -3.97 -11.37 -12.41
N THR A 24 -3.64 -10.94 -11.18
CA THR A 24 -4.28 -11.35 -9.92
C THR A 24 -3.91 -10.38 -8.78
N PHE A 25 -4.80 -9.41 -8.55
CA PHE A 25 -5.17 -8.75 -7.27
C PHE A 25 -4.12 -8.57 -6.15
N VAL A 26 -3.71 -7.33 -5.89
CA VAL A 26 -3.08 -6.88 -4.62
C VAL A 26 -4.03 -6.85 -3.43
N PHE A 27 -5.35 -6.95 -3.64
CA PHE A 27 -6.28 -6.93 -2.52
C PHE A 27 -6.71 -8.29 -1.97
N ARG A 28 -6.22 -9.42 -2.54
CA ARG A 28 -6.64 -10.73 -2.00
C ARG A 28 -5.62 -11.85 -2.00
N ASN A 29 -4.56 -11.80 -2.80
CA ASN A 29 -3.55 -12.82 -2.67
C ASN A 29 -2.49 -12.34 -1.70
N VAL A 30 -2.42 -13.01 -0.55
CA VAL A 30 -1.26 -12.98 0.35
C VAL A 30 -0.03 -13.66 -0.29
N HIS A 31 0.02 -13.65 -1.61
CA HIS A 31 0.98 -14.23 -2.52
C HIS A 31 1.23 -13.25 -3.67
N THR A 32 1.38 -11.93 -3.43
CA THR A 32 2.43 -11.24 -4.18
C THR A 32 3.68 -12.02 -3.81
N PRO A 33 4.27 -12.83 -4.71
CA PRO A 33 5.43 -13.61 -4.31
C PRO A 33 6.45 -12.57 -3.87
N LEU A 34 6.88 -12.64 -2.61
CA LEU A 34 7.86 -11.72 -2.00
C LEU A 34 9.04 -11.42 -2.96
N ASN A 35 9.35 -12.41 -3.78
CA ASN A 35 10.31 -12.42 -4.87
C ASN A 35 10.01 -11.34 -5.93
N SER A 36 8.80 -11.24 -6.49
CA SER A 36 8.49 -10.25 -7.53
C SER A 36 8.61 -8.80 -7.05
N CYS A 37 8.12 -8.50 -5.83
CA CYS A 37 8.31 -7.18 -5.22
C CYS A 37 9.79 -6.90 -4.93
N SER A 38 10.56 -7.91 -4.52
CA SER A 38 11.99 -7.77 -4.24
C SER A 38 12.80 -7.51 -5.50
N ASP A 39 12.49 -8.20 -6.60
CA ASP A 39 13.15 -8.06 -7.89
C ASP A 39 12.84 -6.69 -8.50
N ARG A 40 11.57 -6.28 -8.53
CA ARG A 40 11.17 -4.95 -9.01
C ARG A 40 11.87 -3.85 -8.22
N LEU A 41 11.89 -3.98 -6.91
CA LEU A 41 12.54 -3.02 -6.02
C LEU A 41 14.08 -3.01 -6.18
N HIS A 42 14.69 -4.14 -6.52
CA HIS A 42 16.11 -4.20 -6.89
C HIS A 42 16.40 -3.47 -8.21
N HIS A 43 15.57 -3.68 -9.24
CA HIS A 43 15.69 -2.98 -10.51
C HIS A 43 15.50 -1.46 -10.36
N LEU A 44 14.47 -1.03 -9.63
CA LEU A 44 14.22 0.39 -9.36
C LEU A 44 15.37 1.04 -8.59
N ARG A 45 15.98 0.34 -7.63
CA ARG A 45 17.16 0.84 -6.90
C ARG A 45 18.36 1.03 -7.81
N LYS A 46 18.60 0.10 -8.74
CA LYS A 46 19.65 0.25 -9.76
C LYS A 46 19.38 1.46 -10.66
N GLN A 47 18.15 1.64 -11.11
CA GLN A 47 17.77 2.76 -11.99
C GLN A 47 17.88 4.13 -11.31
N THR A 48 17.47 4.22 -10.04
CA THR A 48 17.46 5.47 -9.27
C THR A 48 18.80 5.78 -8.60
N GLY A 49 19.75 4.84 -8.59
CA GLY A 49 21.01 4.97 -7.85
C GLY A 49 20.83 5.00 -6.33
N LEU A 50 19.68 4.57 -5.81
CA LEU A 50 19.38 4.55 -4.37
C LEU A 50 20.27 3.51 -3.65
N VAL A 51 21.31 4.00 -2.98
CA VAL A 51 22.17 3.17 -2.14
C VAL A 51 21.61 3.11 -0.73
N TRP A 52 21.14 1.93 -0.31
CA TRP A 52 20.80 1.68 1.09
C TRP A 52 22.09 1.46 1.89
N ARG A 53 22.67 2.53 2.45
CA ARG A 53 23.91 2.44 3.25
C ARG A 53 23.63 1.71 4.57
N ARG A 54 23.74 0.38 4.57
CA ARG A 54 23.71 -0.44 5.79
C ARG A 54 24.96 -0.27 6.67
N LYS A 55 26.05 0.32 6.15
CA LYS A 55 27.40 0.19 6.74
C LYS A 55 27.86 1.30 7.69
N GLN A 56 27.04 2.29 8.06
CA GLN A 56 27.48 3.38 8.96
C GLN A 56 26.36 3.97 9.83
N GLY A 57 25.66 3.16 10.63
CA GLY A 57 24.77 3.64 11.70
C GLY A 57 23.58 4.53 11.30
N LYS A 58 23.37 4.81 10.01
CA LYS A 58 22.29 5.64 9.49
C LYS A 58 21.24 4.75 8.83
N ASN A 59 20.09 4.60 9.49
CA ASN A 59 19.05 3.61 9.14
C ASN A 59 18.07 4.04 8.04
N ALA A 60 18.26 5.19 7.39
CA ALA A 60 17.30 5.70 6.41
C ALA A 60 17.89 5.82 5.00
N PRO A 61 17.13 5.45 3.95
CA PRO A 61 17.48 5.80 2.58
C PRO A 61 17.44 7.32 2.44
N ILE A 62 18.54 7.92 2.02
CA ILE A 62 18.56 9.32 1.61
C ILE A 62 18.08 9.32 0.17
N PHE A 63 16.84 9.75 -0.07
CA PHE A 63 16.37 10.01 -1.42
C PHE A 63 17.17 11.20 -1.95
N GLN A 64 17.96 10.98 -2.99
CA GLN A 64 18.67 12.07 -3.66
C GLN A 64 17.62 13.02 -4.25
N SER A 65 17.87 14.33 -4.21
CA SER A 65 16.99 15.37 -4.78
C SER A 65 16.72 15.20 -6.29
N ARG A 66 17.44 14.29 -6.96
CA ARG A 66 17.35 14.01 -8.39
C ARG A 66 16.31 12.93 -8.76
N ILE A 67 15.74 12.22 -7.78
CA ILE A 67 14.79 11.13 -8.06
C ILE A 67 13.41 11.72 -8.33
N GLU A 68 12.80 11.37 -9.46
CA GLU A 68 11.42 11.72 -9.78
C GLU A 68 10.46 11.25 -8.67
N ASN A 69 9.53 12.12 -8.27
CA ASN A 69 8.55 11.85 -7.20
C ASN A 69 7.75 10.56 -7.48
N THR A 70 7.45 10.25 -8.75
CA THR A 70 6.75 9.03 -9.18
C THR A 70 7.51 7.76 -8.80
N LYS A 71 8.84 7.72 -9.00
CA LYS A 71 9.69 6.58 -8.64
C LYS A 71 9.78 6.41 -7.12
N ILE A 72 9.76 7.51 -6.37
CA ILE A 72 9.73 7.48 -4.91
C ILE A 72 8.41 6.84 -4.43
N MET A 73 7.28 7.24 -5.01
CA MET A 73 5.97 6.64 -4.71
C MET A 73 5.95 5.13 -5.02
N GLU A 74 6.42 4.71 -6.20
CA GLU A 74 6.50 3.29 -6.56
C GLU A 74 7.35 2.48 -5.58
N ILE A 75 8.50 3.02 -5.17
CA ILE A 75 9.37 2.39 -4.17
C ILE A 75 8.68 2.26 -2.82
N LEU A 76 7.96 3.29 -2.37
CA LEU A 76 7.24 3.26 -1.09
C LEU A 76 6.12 2.22 -1.10
N LEU A 77 5.38 2.12 -2.20
CA LEU A 77 4.36 1.10 -2.41
C LEU A 77 4.96 -0.31 -2.34
N LEU A 78 6.02 -0.59 -3.12
CA LEU A 78 6.68 -1.90 -3.14
C LEU A 78 7.31 -2.26 -1.78
N LEU A 79 7.81 -1.27 -1.04
CA LEU A 79 8.30 -1.48 0.32
C LEU A 79 7.17 -1.90 1.26
N ALA A 80 6.02 -1.22 1.21
CA ALA A 80 4.85 -1.53 2.02
C ALA A 80 4.35 -2.96 1.74
N GLU A 81 4.07 -3.27 0.47
CA GLU A 81 3.61 -4.59 0.00
C GLU A 81 4.54 -5.71 0.43
N ARG A 82 5.85 -5.57 0.18
CA ARG A 82 6.83 -6.58 0.55
C ARG A 82 6.88 -6.80 2.06
N THR A 83 6.83 -5.73 2.86
CA THR A 83 6.82 -5.86 4.32
C THR A 83 5.54 -6.48 4.85
N TRP A 84 4.40 -6.18 4.23
CA TRP A 84 3.10 -6.78 4.55
C TRP A 84 3.10 -8.28 4.25
N ALA A 85 3.52 -8.68 3.04
CA ALA A 85 3.61 -10.09 2.64
C ALA A 85 4.55 -10.89 3.57
N CYS A 86 5.70 -10.32 3.94
CA CYS A 86 6.59 -10.91 4.92
C CYS A 86 5.94 -11.06 6.31
N ALA A 87 5.20 -10.04 6.76
CA ALA A 87 4.47 -10.10 8.03
C ALA A 87 3.41 -11.21 8.04
N GLU A 88 2.66 -11.32 6.95
CA GLU A 88 1.64 -12.34 6.75
C GLU A 88 2.23 -13.76 6.68
N GLN A 89 3.35 -13.94 5.96
CA GLN A 89 4.06 -15.22 5.92
C GLN A 89 4.51 -15.64 7.32
N LEU A 90 5.19 -14.74 8.05
CA LEU A 90 5.58 -14.96 9.43
C LEU A 90 4.36 -15.29 10.29
N SER A 91 3.26 -14.54 10.16
CA SER A 91 2.04 -14.80 10.93
C SER A 91 1.45 -16.19 10.70
N ARG A 92 1.62 -16.79 9.50
CA ARG A 92 1.17 -18.16 9.20
C ARG A 92 2.13 -19.22 9.75
N GLU A 93 3.43 -19.00 9.58
CA GLU A 93 4.48 -19.90 10.06
C GLU A 93 4.52 -19.97 11.59
N ASN A 94 4.09 -18.89 12.25
CA ASN A 94 4.04 -18.77 13.70
C ASN A 94 2.75 -19.35 14.31
N SER A 95 2.26 -20.47 13.78
CA SER A 95 1.10 -21.20 14.32
C SER A 95 1.32 -21.74 15.74
N THR A 96 2.57 -21.76 16.23
CA THR A 96 2.91 -21.97 17.64
C THR A 96 2.81 -20.65 18.42
N ASN A 97 2.16 -20.66 19.60
CA ASN A 97 1.92 -19.51 20.50
C ASN A 97 3.21 -18.94 21.15
N GLU A 98 4.31 -18.84 20.40
CA GLU A 98 5.56 -18.26 20.85
C GLU A 98 5.50 -16.73 20.75
N ALA A 99 5.43 -16.05 21.89
CA ALA A 99 5.23 -14.60 21.98
C ALA A 99 6.27 -13.77 21.19
N HIS A 100 7.51 -14.23 21.06
CA HIS A 100 8.54 -13.50 20.32
C HIS A 100 8.30 -13.54 18.80
N LYS A 101 7.75 -14.65 18.29
CA LYS A 101 7.44 -14.84 16.87
C LYS A 101 6.26 -13.97 16.45
N THR A 102 5.22 -13.89 17.29
CA THR A 102 4.07 -13.00 17.06
C THR A 102 4.48 -11.52 17.10
N GLN A 103 5.38 -11.15 18.02
CA GLN A 103 5.97 -9.80 18.05
C GLN A 103 6.78 -9.48 16.78
N HIS A 104 7.50 -10.45 16.22
CA HIS A 104 8.23 -10.25 14.97
C HIS A 104 7.29 -9.91 13.81
N ALA A 105 6.21 -10.69 13.63
CA ALA A 105 5.19 -10.42 12.62
C ALA A 105 4.55 -9.03 12.84
N LEU A 106 4.21 -8.69 14.09
CA LEU A 106 3.63 -7.38 14.43
C LEU A 106 4.57 -6.22 14.08
N ALA A 107 5.86 -6.34 14.36
CA ALA A 107 6.84 -5.32 13.99
C ALA A 107 6.92 -5.11 12.46
N ARG A 108 6.71 -6.17 11.67
CA ARG A 108 6.64 -6.08 10.20
C ARG A 108 5.37 -5.39 9.72
N TYR A 109 4.21 -5.68 10.31
CA TYR A 109 2.97 -4.97 9.99
C TYR A 109 3.07 -3.48 10.29
N LYS A 110 3.61 -3.08 11.45
CA LYS A 110 3.86 -1.67 11.79
C LYS A 110 4.79 -0.99 10.78
N LYS A 111 5.79 -1.71 10.28
CA LYS A 111 6.68 -1.20 9.24
C LYS A 111 5.98 -1.02 7.89
N ALA A 112 5.07 -1.92 7.53
CA ALA A 112 4.25 -1.77 6.32
C ALA A 112 3.36 -0.53 6.40
N GLU A 113 2.70 -0.31 7.54
CA GLU A 113 1.91 0.89 7.79
C GLU A 113 2.75 2.17 7.68
N LEU A 114 3.98 2.19 8.23
CA LEU A 114 4.89 3.31 8.08
C LEU A 114 5.23 3.61 6.62
N HIS A 115 5.44 2.58 5.79
CA HIS A 115 5.71 2.77 4.36
C HIS A 115 4.48 3.29 3.61
N ALA A 116 3.29 2.75 3.91
CA ALA A 116 2.03 3.23 3.34
C ALA A 116 1.73 4.69 3.74
N ARG A 117 2.03 5.08 4.99
CA ARG A 117 1.90 6.46 5.46
C ARG A 117 2.77 7.41 4.66
N ARG A 118 4.06 7.04 4.48
CA ARG A 118 5.01 7.82 3.69
C ARG A 118 4.57 7.95 2.24
N LEU A 119 3.98 6.90 1.66
CA LEU A 119 3.41 6.94 0.31
C LEU A 119 2.30 7.98 0.24
N ARG A 120 1.30 7.89 1.13
CA ARG A 120 0.20 8.87 1.22
C ARG A 120 0.72 10.30 1.36
N ASP A 121 1.70 10.53 2.24
CA ASP A 121 2.26 11.86 2.48
C ASP A 121 3.03 12.37 1.25
N ALA A 122 3.74 11.50 0.51
CA ALA A 122 4.37 11.86 -0.75
C ALA A 122 3.35 12.21 -1.83
N CYS A 123 2.25 11.45 -1.92
CA CYS A 123 1.15 11.74 -2.84
C CYS A 123 0.47 13.07 -2.50
N ALA A 124 0.34 13.42 -1.23
CA ALA A 124 -0.28 14.68 -0.82
C ALA A 124 0.47 15.93 -1.31
N VAL A 125 1.77 15.81 -1.57
CA VAL A 125 2.63 16.91 -2.03
C VAL A 125 2.60 17.08 -3.55
N SER A 126 2.45 15.98 -4.30
CA SER A 126 2.81 15.99 -5.73
C SER A 126 1.92 15.16 -6.65
N ALA A 127 0.96 14.40 -6.12
CA ALA A 127 0.03 13.61 -6.93
C ALA A 127 -1.26 14.39 -7.22
N ASP A 128 -1.94 13.98 -8.28
CA ASP A 128 -3.29 14.42 -8.58
C ASP A 128 -4.29 13.97 -7.48
N PRO A 129 -5.49 14.57 -7.42
CA PRO A 129 -6.47 14.26 -6.38
C PRO A 129 -6.96 12.81 -6.37
N GLU A 130 -6.99 12.14 -7.52
CA GLU A 130 -7.45 10.75 -7.64
C GLU A 130 -6.41 9.81 -7.05
N THR A 131 -5.15 9.92 -7.47
CA THR A 131 -4.01 9.17 -6.94
C THR A 131 -3.82 9.43 -5.44
N LEU A 132 -4.05 10.66 -4.95
CA LEU A 132 -4.05 10.93 -3.51
C LEU A 132 -5.18 10.18 -2.79
N THR A 133 -6.37 10.11 -3.38
CA THR A 133 -7.50 9.37 -2.81
C THR A 133 -7.24 7.87 -2.77
N GLU A 134 -6.62 7.32 -3.82
CA GLU A 134 -6.13 5.93 -3.84
C GLU A 134 -5.10 5.68 -2.75
N ALA A 135 -4.11 6.58 -2.59
CA ALA A 135 -3.06 6.45 -1.57
C ALA A 135 -3.64 6.49 -0.14
N ARG A 136 -4.69 7.30 0.09
CA ARG A 136 -5.41 7.35 1.37
C ARG A 136 -6.16 6.05 1.63
N ALA A 137 -6.92 5.55 0.65
CA ALA A 137 -7.61 4.27 0.75
C ALA A 137 -6.64 3.11 1.03
N TYR A 138 -5.49 3.09 0.35
CA TYR A 138 -4.44 2.09 0.59
C TYR A 138 -3.86 2.17 2.01
N PHE A 139 -3.54 3.39 2.47
CA PHE A 139 -3.05 3.61 3.82
C PHE A 139 -4.04 3.10 4.87
N ASP A 140 -5.32 3.48 4.76
CA ASP A 140 -6.34 3.06 5.71
C ASP A 140 -6.60 1.55 5.64
N TRP A 141 -6.44 0.92 4.49
CA TRP A 141 -6.50 -0.53 4.38
C TRP A 141 -5.40 -1.21 5.20
N ILE A 142 -4.15 -0.78 5.03
CA ILE A 142 -3.02 -1.33 5.80
C ILE A 142 -3.20 -1.04 7.30
N ALA A 143 -3.57 0.20 7.66
CA ALA A 143 -3.77 0.61 9.04
C ALA A 143 -4.95 -0.12 9.71
N GLY A 144 -6.06 -0.29 9.00
CA GLY A 144 -7.25 -1.02 9.45
C GLY A 144 -6.95 -2.48 9.70
N ASN A 145 -6.29 -3.16 8.77
CA ASN A 145 -5.91 -4.56 8.97
C ASN A 145 -4.85 -4.72 10.09
N LEU A 146 -3.89 -3.80 10.24
CA LEU A 146 -2.98 -3.80 11.40
C LEU A 146 -3.75 -3.63 12.71
N ALA A 147 -4.77 -2.76 12.76
CA ALA A 147 -5.60 -2.56 13.94
C ALA A 147 -6.33 -3.85 14.35
N LEU A 148 -6.78 -4.67 13.39
CA LEU A 148 -7.31 -6.01 13.66
C LEU A 148 -6.27 -6.94 14.29
N LYS A 149 -5.01 -6.93 13.81
CA LYS A 149 -3.94 -7.78 14.36
C LYS A 149 -3.59 -7.43 15.82
N VAL A 150 -3.89 -6.21 16.28
CA VAL A 150 -3.70 -5.78 17.68
C VAL A 150 -5.01 -5.74 18.47
N ASN A 151 -6.09 -6.32 17.94
CA ASN A 151 -7.43 -6.34 18.56
C ASN A 151 -8.01 -4.95 18.86
N ASN A 152 -7.60 -3.92 18.11
CA ASN A 152 -8.19 -2.58 18.21
C ASN A 152 -9.32 -2.42 17.18
N TRP A 153 -10.47 -3.00 17.50
CA TRP A 153 -11.65 -3.07 16.63
C TRP A 153 -12.20 -1.70 16.26
N ARG A 154 -12.21 -0.75 17.21
CA ARG A 154 -12.69 0.62 16.97
C ARG A 154 -11.87 1.33 15.91
N LEU A 155 -10.54 1.28 16.02
CA LEU A 155 -9.65 1.87 15.03
C LEU A 155 -9.78 1.19 13.67
N ALA A 156 -9.93 -0.14 13.65
CA ALA A 156 -10.14 -0.89 12.42
C ALA A 156 -11.41 -0.45 11.70
N LEU A 157 -12.54 -0.37 12.41
CA LEU A 157 -13.82 0.09 11.87
C LEU A 157 -13.73 1.51 11.33
N CYS A 158 -13.11 2.44 12.07
CA CYS A 158 -12.91 3.81 11.60
C CYS A 158 -12.16 3.83 10.25
N ASN A 159 -11.07 3.07 10.13
CA ASN A 159 -10.31 2.99 8.88
C ASN A 159 -11.14 2.39 7.74
N PHE A 160 -11.91 1.31 7.99
CA PHE A 160 -12.78 0.73 6.95
C PHE A 160 -13.88 1.68 6.48
N LEU A 161 -14.44 2.50 7.38
CA LEU A 161 -15.39 3.55 7.02
C LEU A 161 -14.75 4.62 6.13
N TYR A 162 -13.51 5.05 6.42
CA TYR A 162 -12.79 5.98 5.54
C TYR A 162 -12.54 5.39 4.15
N ILE A 163 -12.12 4.12 4.07
CA ILE A 163 -11.94 3.43 2.78
C ILE A 163 -13.24 3.43 2.00
N ARG A 164 -14.37 3.13 2.64
CA ARG A 164 -15.68 3.14 1.99
C ARG A 164 -16.01 4.50 1.36
N VAL A 165 -15.74 5.59 2.06
CA VAL A 165 -15.90 6.96 1.53
C VAL A 165 -14.96 7.20 0.35
N PHE A 166 -13.69 6.81 0.43
CA PHE A 166 -12.73 6.99 -0.67
C PHE A 166 -13.08 6.16 -1.90
N LEU A 167 -13.55 4.92 -1.73
CA LEU A 167 -14.02 4.09 -2.84
C LEU A 167 -15.25 4.68 -3.53
N GLN A 168 -16.16 5.32 -2.79
CA GLN A 168 -17.30 6.04 -3.38
C GLN A 168 -16.84 7.25 -4.21
N LEU A 169 -15.86 8.00 -3.70
CA LEU A 169 -15.29 9.14 -4.44
C LEU A 169 -14.63 8.68 -5.75
N LEU A 170 -13.86 7.60 -5.71
CA LEU A 170 -13.21 7.01 -6.88
C LEU A 170 -14.21 6.37 -7.85
N GLY A 171 -15.32 5.81 -7.36
CA GLY A 171 -16.36 5.20 -8.22
C GLY A 171 -16.99 6.20 -9.21
N ASN A 172 -17.05 7.48 -8.82
CA ASN A 172 -17.58 8.55 -9.65
C ASN A 172 -16.61 8.99 -10.76
N VAL A 173 -15.32 8.71 -10.59
CA VAL A 173 -14.23 9.23 -11.43
C VAL A 173 -13.34 8.05 -11.84
N GLY A 174 -13.64 7.39 -12.95
CA GLY A 174 -12.85 6.24 -13.38
C GLY A 174 -13.37 5.51 -14.62
N SER A 175 -12.49 4.74 -15.25
CA SER A 175 -12.80 3.87 -16.39
C SER A 175 -13.65 2.65 -16.00
N SER A 176 -14.32 2.00 -16.96
CA SER A 176 -15.20 0.85 -16.70
C SER A 176 -14.49 -0.31 -15.99
N SER A 177 -13.23 -0.57 -16.35
CA SER A 177 -12.38 -1.61 -15.75
C SER A 177 -12.03 -1.29 -14.30
N HIS A 178 -11.69 -0.02 -14.04
CA HIS A 178 -11.36 0.50 -12.72
C HIS A 178 -12.58 0.44 -11.78
N ARG A 179 -13.78 0.78 -12.29
CA ARG A 179 -15.04 0.69 -11.52
C ARG A 179 -15.38 -0.73 -11.08
N ALA A 180 -15.19 -1.73 -11.94
CA ALA A 180 -15.45 -3.13 -11.56
C ALA A 180 -14.54 -3.60 -10.41
N PHE A 181 -13.29 -3.13 -10.40
CA PHE A 181 -12.35 -3.37 -9.30
C PHE A 181 -12.82 -2.69 -8.01
N LEU A 182 -13.14 -1.39 -8.06
CA LEU A 182 -13.61 -0.63 -6.91
C LEU A 182 -14.87 -1.23 -6.29
N MET A 183 -15.79 -1.76 -7.11
CA MET A 183 -17.01 -2.41 -6.64
C MET A 183 -16.73 -3.67 -5.81
N ARG A 184 -15.76 -4.50 -6.22
CA ARG A 184 -15.36 -5.67 -5.43
C ARG A 184 -14.73 -5.26 -4.10
N MET A 185 -13.86 -4.26 -4.13
CA MET A 185 -13.26 -3.69 -2.93
C MET A 185 -14.30 -3.14 -1.96
N PHE A 186 -15.31 -2.47 -2.50
CA PHE A 186 -16.42 -1.94 -1.72
C PHE A 186 -17.19 -3.06 -1.01
N GLN A 187 -17.49 -4.16 -1.71
CA GLN A 187 -18.14 -5.33 -1.13
C GLN A 187 -17.32 -5.97 0.00
N ASP A 188 -16.02 -6.13 -0.18
CA ASP A 188 -15.13 -6.70 0.86
C ASP A 188 -15.08 -5.80 2.11
N VAL A 189 -15.02 -4.48 1.92
CA VAL A 189 -15.04 -3.50 3.01
C VAL A 189 -16.39 -3.51 3.73
N ASP A 190 -17.50 -3.55 2.99
CA ASP A 190 -18.85 -3.61 3.57
C ASP A 190 -19.05 -4.89 4.39
N GLN A 191 -18.57 -6.04 3.92
CA GLN A 191 -18.59 -7.29 4.70
C GLN A 191 -17.83 -7.16 6.02
N LYS A 192 -16.63 -6.55 5.98
CA LYS A 192 -15.84 -6.28 7.19
C LYS A 192 -16.59 -5.34 8.15
N ILE A 193 -17.19 -4.27 7.64
CA ILE A 193 -17.96 -3.33 8.46
C ILE A 193 -19.16 -4.02 9.11
N GLN A 194 -19.93 -4.79 8.34
CA GLN A 194 -21.10 -5.52 8.85
C GLN A 194 -20.72 -6.48 9.98
N TYR A 195 -19.59 -7.17 9.85
CA TYR A 195 -19.07 -8.03 10.90
C TYR A 195 -18.85 -7.27 12.23
N PHE A 196 -18.38 -6.01 12.19
CA PHE A 196 -18.19 -5.18 13.40
C PHE A 196 -19.48 -4.55 13.94
N VAL A 197 -20.52 -4.41 13.13
CA VAL A 197 -21.82 -3.89 13.59
C VAL A 197 -22.64 -4.99 14.27
N MET A 198 -22.48 -6.24 13.83
CA MET A 198 -23.21 -7.39 14.35
C MET A 198 -22.58 -8.04 15.60
N ASN A 199 -21.32 -7.75 15.92
CA ASN A 199 -20.58 -8.29 17.07
C ASN A 199 -20.02 -7.16 17.93
#